data_AF-B8LZQ1-F1
#
_entry.id   AF-B8LZQ1-F1
#
_cell.length_a   1.000
_cell.length_b   1.000
_cell.length_c   1.000
_cell.angle_alpha   90.00
_cell.angle_beta   90.00
_cell.angle_gamma   90.00
#
_symmetry.space_group_name_H-M   'P 1'
#
loop_
_entity.id
_entity.type
_entity.pdbx_description
1 polymer ?
#
loop_
_entity_poly.entity_id
_entity_poly.type
_entity_poly.pdbx_seq_one_letter_code
_entity_poly.pdbx_strand_id
1 'polypeptide(L)'
;MESFRHFIQTEIRQAQQSLETLFLLHDEETREDVVPIIPLSRLKDDPTESRCGWNFLQDVQNTEALPNGQRWLLNYVLKTEWLQEEFLDIQQPSHQFLELLLLLCHITGGQPARGTEILSLRHHNTVHGRHRSIFIEQGLVSTVTSYHKGYHVTGSTKIIHRYLPQPVSEMMIYYLWLILPFCEKLEILAFGKTEAPSPFLWPKAHQGEDSSYLSKILEREARQHLQTKWNITYYRHAAIAISRAHLPSGGFKRDYGVNEKVTDQQGSHTSWTAGTIYARGLKEAPGHVEERRMQYRAISREWHSFLGFKVQLGPRKRLLVERMNLESSTQKRRCV
;
A
#
# COMPACT_ATOMS: atom_id res chain seq x y z
N MET A 1 13.95 -20.66 -5.71
CA MET A 1 13.87 -19.26 -5.22
C MET A 1 13.96 -18.23 -6.33
N GLU A 2 14.88 -18.40 -7.28
CA GLU A 2 15.01 -17.52 -8.46
C GLU A 2 13.73 -17.44 -9.30
N SER A 3 13.11 -18.58 -9.62
CA SER A 3 11.82 -18.63 -10.32
C SER A 3 10.70 -17.82 -9.62
N PHE A 4 10.66 -17.82 -8.29
CA PHE A 4 9.68 -17.02 -7.53
C PHE A 4 9.96 -15.52 -7.60
N ARG A 5 11.24 -15.10 -7.56
CA ARG A 5 11.61 -13.69 -7.76
C ARG A 5 11.31 -13.23 -9.18
N HIS A 6 11.61 -14.07 -10.17
CA HIS A 6 11.32 -13.78 -11.57
C HIS A 6 9.82 -13.65 -11.84
N PHE A 7 9.00 -14.50 -11.20
CA PHE A 7 7.55 -14.37 -11.21
C PHE A 7 7.12 -13.00 -10.69
N ILE A 8 7.57 -12.59 -9.50
CA ILE A 8 7.21 -11.28 -8.93
C ILE A 8 7.67 -10.11 -9.81
N GLN A 9 8.85 -10.18 -10.40
CA GLN A 9 9.33 -9.16 -11.35
C GLN A 9 8.46 -9.10 -12.61
N THR A 10 7.95 -10.23 -13.08
CA THR A 10 7.02 -10.30 -14.21
C THR A 10 5.67 -9.68 -13.85
N GLU A 11 5.10 -10.02 -12.69
CA GLU A 11 3.86 -9.40 -12.19
C GLU A 11 3.99 -7.88 -12.05
N ILE A 12 5.15 -7.38 -11.59
CA ILE A 12 5.41 -5.94 -11.51
C ILE A 12 5.42 -5.29 -12.88
N ARG A 13 6.15 -5.86 -13.84
CA ARG A 13 6.20 -5.30 -15.20
C ARG A 13 4.82 -5.25 -15.83
N GLN A 14 4.02 -6.31 -15.65
CA GLN A 14 2.65 -6.33 -16.15
C GLN A 14 1.77 -5.29 -15.48
N ALA A 15 1.88 -5.13 -14.15
CA ALA A 15 1.12 -4.11 -13.43
C ALA A 15 1.53 -2.69 -13.84
N GLN A 16 2.82 -2.46 -14.08
CA GLN A 16 3.33 -1.18 -14.59
C GLN A 16 2.82 -0.92 -16.01
N GLN A 17 2.95 -1.87 -16.92
CA GLN A 17 2.41 -1.75 -18.29
C GLN A 17 0.89 -1.51 -18.28
N SER A 18 0.17 -2.24 -17.45
CA SER A 18 -1.27 -2.05 -17.29
C SER A 18 -1.63 -0.72 -16.62
N LEU A 19 -0.72 -0.09 -15.87
CA LEU A 19 -0.89 1.27 -15.35
C LEU A 19 -0.60 2.31 -16.44
N GLU A 20 0.43 2.11 -17.27
CA GLU A 20 0.75 3.00 -18.40
C GLU A 20 -0.45 3.19 -19.32
N THR A 21 -1.15 2.09 -19.64
CA THR A 21 -2.37 2.15 -20.46
C THR A 21 -3.47 2.99 -19.84
N LEU A 22 -3.48 3.19 -18.51
CA LEU A 22 -4.48 4.01 -17.82
C LEU A 22 -4.16 5.51 -17.83
N PHE A 23 -2.93 5.88 -18.17
CA PHE A 23 -2.57 7.29 -18.36
C PHE A 23 -3.04 7.84 -19.71
N LEU A 24 -3.48 6.97 -20.63
CA LEU A 24 -4.01 7.34 -21.94
C LEU A 24 -3.00 8.14 -22.78
N LEU A 25 -1.71 7.78 -22.68
CA LEU A 25 -0.65 8.45 -23.42
C LEU A 25 -0.66 8.05 -24.89
N HIS A 26 -0.29 8.97 -25.78
CA HIS A 26 -0.06 8.65 -27.19
C HIS A 26 1.20 7.79 -27.35
N ASP A 27 1.28 7.00 -28.41
CA ASP A 27 2.46 6.13 -28.69
C ASP A 27 3.77 6.92 -28.85
N GLU A 28 3.68 8.22 -29.16
CA GLU A 28 4.83 9.13 -29.30
C GLU A 28 5.18 9.86 -27.99
N GLU A 29 4.31 9.81 -26.98
CA GLU A 29 4.55 10.46 -25.70
C GLU A 29 5.28 9.51 -24.74
N THR A 30 6.23 10.07 -23.98
CA THR A 30 6.83 9.33 -22.87
C THR A 30 6.10 9.67 -21.57
N ARG A 31 6.02 8.68 -20.68
CA ARG A 31 5.42 8.88 -19.36
C ARG A 31 6.15 9.97 -18.58
N GLU A 32 7.48 10.01 -18.66
CA GLU A 32 8.30 10.97 -17.92
C GLU A 32 8.03 12.42 -18.32
N ASP A 33 7.65 12.65 -19.58
CA ASP A 33 7.37 13.98 -20.11
C ASP A 33 5.94 14.47 -19.77
N VAL A 34 4.98 13.54 -19.71
CA VAL A 34 3.57 13.87 -19.53
C VAL A 34 3.10 13.69 -18.08
N VAL A 35 3.39 12.54 -17.48
CA VAL A 35 2.84 12.14 -16.18
C VAL A 35 3.70 12.69 -15.04
N PRO A 36 3.12 13.43 -14.08
CA PRO A 36 3.86 13.94 -12.94
C PRO A 36 4.60 12.85 -12.14
N ILE A 37 5.85 13.12 -11.79
CA ILE A 37 6.69 12.22 -10.99
C ILE A 37 6.27 12.31 -9.52
N ILE A 38 6.11 11.16 -8.85
CA ILE A 38 5.81 11.10 -7.42
C ILE A 38 7.11 11.25 -6.60
N PRO A 39 7.27 12.32 -5.79
CA PRO A 39 8.40 12.41 -4.86
C PRO A 39 8.07 11.62 -3.58
N LEU A 40 8.06 10.28 -3.67
CA LEU A 40 7.62 9.36 -2.60
C LEU A 40 8.16 9.72 -1.21
N SER A 41 9.46 9.99 -1.12
CA SER A 41 10.16 10.29 0.14
C SER A 41 9.72 11.60 0.80
N ARG A 42 9.10 12.53 0.05
CA ARG A 42 8.57 13.80 0.56
C ARG A 42 7.14 13.67 1.07
N LEU A 43 6.40 12.63 0.66
CA LEU A 43 5.00 12.47 1.03
C LEU A 43 4.85 12.26 2.54
N LYS A 44 3.86 12.94 3.09
CA LYS A 44 3.47 12.90 4.50
C LYS A 44 2.11 12.24 4.65
N ASP A 45 1.88 11.70 5.82
CA ASP A 45 0.55 11.23 6.20
C ASP A 45 0.35 11.37 7.69
N ASP A 46 -0.84 11.82 8.08
CA ASP A 46 -1.27 11.86 9.47
C ASP A 46 -2.19 10.66 9.74
N PRO A 47 -1.73 9.64 10.50
CA PRO A 47 -2.52 8.47 10.82
C PRO A 47 -3.54 8.73 11.95
N THR A 48 -3.46 9.88 12.63
CA THR A 48 -4.37 10.26 13.72
C THR A 48 -5.61 11.01 13.23
N GLU A 49 -5.56 11.55 12.01
CA GLU A 49 -6.68 12.24 11.40
C GLU A 49 -7.81 11.28 11.04
N SER A 50 -9.03 11.68 11.40
CA SER A 50 -10.25 10.86 11.42
C SER A 50 -11.40 11.46 10.60
N ARG A 51 -11.22 12.65 10.01
CA ARG A 51 -12.20 13.31 9.14
C ARG A 51 -12.69 12.37 8.04
N CYS A 52 -14.00 12.34 7.82
CA CYS A 52 -14.60 11.56 6.73
C CYS A 52 -14.03 12.02 5.38
N GLY A 53 -13.72 11.08 4.50
CA GLY A 53 -13.07 11.34 3.21
C GLY A 53 -11.56 11.53 3.29
N TRP A 54 -10.94 11.50 4.48
CA TRP A 54 -9.51 11.77 4.62
C TRP A 54 -8.60 10.60 4.22
N ASN A 55 -7.60 10.93 3.41
CA ASN A 55 -6.40 10.21 3.04
C ASN A 55 -5.26 11.22 2.83
N PHE A 56 -4.05 10.72 2.57
CA PHE A 56 -2.86 11.56 2.40
C PHE A 56 -2.99 12.59 1.25
N LEU A 57 -3.89 12.39 0.27
CA LEU A 57 -4.09 13.34 -0.83
C LEU A 57 -4.76 14.64 -0.36
N GLN A 58 -5.41 14.64 0.81
CA GLN A 58 -5.98 15.87 1.40
C GLN A 58 -5.04 16.55 2.39
N ASP A 59 -3.85 16.01 2.63
CA ASP A 59 -2.84 16.66 3.46
C ASP A 59 -2.23 17.86 2.72
N VAL A 60 -2.34 19.04 3.33
CA VAL A 60 -1.81 20.30 2.78
C VAL A 60 -0.31 20.21 2.51
N GLN A 61 0.44 19.42 3.27
CA GLN A 61 1.89 19.21 3.09
C GLN A 61 2.21 18.47 1.79
N ASN A 62 1.26 17.72 1.23
CA ASN A 62 1.42 16.98 -0.02
C ASN A 62 0.99 17.79 -1.26
N THR A 63 0.46 19.01 -1.10
CA THR A 63 -0.13 19.77 -2.21
C THR A 63 0.88 20.11 -3.31
N GLU A 64 2.11 20.48 -2.93
CA GLU A 64 3.20 20.76 -3.87
C GLU A 64 3.70 19.46 -4.53
N ALA A 65 3.75 18.36 -3.77
CA ALA A 65 4.25 17.08 -4.23
C ALA A 65 3.27 16.34 -5.16
N LEU A 66 1.96 16.54 -4.98
CA LEU A 66 0.89 15.85 -5.68
C LEU A 66 -0.14 16.85 -6.26
N PRO A 67 0.28 17.74 -7.17
CA PRO A 67 -0.58 18.81 -7.67
C PRO A 67 -1.76 18.28 -8.49
N ASN A 68 -2.93 18.91 -8.32
CA ASN A 68 -4.09 18.78 -9.22
C ASN A 68 -4.63 17.36 -9.47
N GLY A 69 -4.33 16.36 -8.65
CA GLY A 69 -4.68 14.95 -8.94
C GLY A 69 -6.14 14.71 -9.29
N GLN A 70 -7.04 15.38 -8.57
CA GLN A 70 -8.49 15.31 -8.79
C GLN A 70 -8.91 15.66 -10.23
N ARG A 71 -8.18 16.51 -10.93
CA ARG A 71 -8.52 16.94 -12.30
C ARG A 71 -7.43 16.66 -13.31
N TRP A 72 -6.28 16.13 -12.92
CA TRP A 72 -5.12 16.06 -13.79
C TRP A 72 -5.40 15.25 -15.06
N LEU A 73 -5.82 13.99 -14.92
CA LEU A 73 -6.06 13.11 -16.07
C LEU A 73 -7.28 13.57 -16.89
N LEU A 74 -8.34 14.06 -16.21
CA LEU A 74 -9.48 14.66 -16.90
C LEU A 74 -9.08 15.87 -17.74
N ASN A 75 -8.27 16.78 -17.19
CA ASN A 75 -7.80 17.96 -17.90
C ASN A 75 -6.86 17.59 -19.04
N TYR A 76 -6.08 16.52 -18.91
CA TYR A 76 -5.24 16.00 -19.97
C TYR A 76 -6.12 15.52 -21.14
N VAL A 77 -7.09 14.64 -20.88
CA VAL A 77 -8.08 14.20 -21.89
C VAL A 77 -8.79 15.39 -22.54
N LEU A 78 -9.25 16.36 -21.76
CA LEU A 78 -9.96 17.54 -22.28
C LEU A 78 -9.07 18.53 -23.05
N LYS A 79 -7.74 18.44 -22.98
CA LYS A 79 -6.83 19.32 -23.72
C LYS A 79 -6.23 18.67 -24.95
N THR A 80 -6.31 17.35 -25.04
CA THR A 80 -5.67 16.55 -26.08
C THR A 80 -6.71 16.19 -27.14
N GLU A 81 -6.62 16.79 -28.32
CA GLU A 81 -7.64 16.67 -29.39
C GLU A 81 -7.89 15.22 -29.82
N TRP A 82 -6.83 14.43 -30.05
CA TRP A 82 -6.96 13.02 -30.44
C TRP A 82 -7.66 12.17 -29.38
N LEU A 83 -7.38 12.43 -28.10
CA LEU A 83 -8.06 11.73 -27.01
C LEU A 83 -9.53 12.06 -27.02
N GLN A 84 -9.95 13.30 -27.30
CA GLN A 84 -11.38 13.61 -27.33
C GLN A 84 -12.16 12.79 -28.38
N GLU A 85 -11.52 12.49 -29.51
CA GLU A 85 -12.11 11.69 -30.59
C GLU A 85 -12.17 10.21 -30.23
N GLU A 86 -11.10 9.65 -29.65
CA GLU A 86 -11.04 8.22 -29.27
C GLU A 86 -11.66 7.90 -27.91
N PHE A 87 -11.80 8.88 -27.03
CA PHE A 87 -12.21 8.70 -25.63
C PHE A 87 -13.59 8.07 -25.48
N LEU A 88 -14.48 8.25 -26.46
CA LEU A 88 -15.80 7.62 -26.48
C LEU A 88 -15.73 6.08 -26.55
N ASP A 89 -14.63 5.53 -27.08
CA ASP A 89 -14.40 4.09 -27.22
C ASP A 89 -13.52 3.51 -26.09
N ILE A 90 -12.94 4.37 -25.23
CA ILE A 90 -12.06 3.94 -24.14
C ILE A 90 -12.89 3.30 -23.03
N GLN A 91 -12.77 1.97 -22.92
CA GLN A 91 -13.39 1.20 -21.85
C GLN A 91 -12.87 1.65 -20.47
N GLN A 92 -13.74 1.52 -19.45
CA GLN A 92 -13.41 1.75 -18.05
C GLN A 92 -12.02 1.17 -17.69
N PRO A 93 -11.26 1.83 -16.80
CA PRO A 93 -9.92 1.44 -16.40
C PRO A 93 -9.77 -0.06 -16.22
N SER A 94 -8.73 -0.62 -16.83
CA SER A 94 -8.50 -2.05 -16.91
C SER A 94 -8.61 -2.72 -15.52
N HIS A 95 -9.61 -3.58 -15.39
CA HIS A 95 -9.79 -4.45 -14.24
C HIS A 95 -8.53 -5.27 -13.94
N GLN A 96 -7.72 -5.55 -14.96
CA GLN A 96 -6.47 -6.28 -14.84
C GLN A 96 -5.46 -5.56 -13.96
N PHE A 97 -5.35 -4.23 -14.06
CA PHE A 97 -4.42 -3.46 -13.21
C PHE A 97 -4.73 -3.65 -11.73
N LEU A 98 -6.00 -3.54 -11.34
CA LEU A 98 -6.39 -3.71 -9.93
C LEU A 98 -6.22 -5.14 -9.43
N GLU A 99 -6.42 -6.15 -10.29
CA GLU A 99 -6.13 -7.54 -9.95
C GLU A 99 -4.64 -7.76 -9.69
N LEU A 100 -3.78 -7.24 -10.56
CA LEU A 100 -2.33 -7.32 -10.41
C LEU A 100 -1.85 -6.52 -9.20
N LEU A 101 -2.38 -5.32 -8.96
CA LEU A 101 -2.04 -4.51 -7.79
C LEU A 101 -2.46 -5.19 -6.49
N LEU A 102 -3.64 -5.80 -6.44
CA LEU A 102 -4.11 -6.60 -5.31
C LEU A 102 -3.18 -7.80 -5.06
N LEU A 103 -2.80 -8.53 -6.11
CA LEU A 103 -1.88 -9.66 -6.03
C LEU A 103 -0.51 -9.21 -5.50
N LEU A 104 0.04 -8.12 -6.03
CA LEU A 104 1.31 -7.56 -5.60
C LEU A 104 1.26 -7.08 -4.15
N CYS A 105 0.17 -6.43 -3.72
CA CYS A 105 -0.03 -6.07 -2.31
C CYS A 105 0.00 -7.31 -1.40
N HIS A 106 -0.63 -8.40 -1.84
CA HIS A 106 -0.67 -9.67 -1.10
C HIS A 106 0.71 -10.33 -0.99
N ILE A 107 1.48 -10.33 -2.08
CA ILE A 107 2.74 -11.07 -2.19
C ILE A 107 3.94 -10.28 -1.63
N THR A 108 3.97 -8.97 -1.84
CA THR A 108 5.15 -8.14 -1.58
C THR A 108 5.09 -7.41 -0.23
N GLY A 109 3.92 -7.31 0.41
CA GLY A 109 3.73 -6.59 1.67
C GLY A 109 4.39 -7.23 2.91
N GLY A 110 4.92 -8.46 2.79
CA GLY A 110 5.44 -9.26 3.89
C GLY A 110 4.55 -10.47 4.17
N GLN A 111 4.29 -10.77 5.44
CA GLN A 111 3.43 -11.90 5.80
C GLN A 111 2.02 -11.72 5.20
N PRO A 112 1.53 -12.67 4.38
CA PRO A 112 0.28 -12.46 3.64
C PRO A 112 -0.92 -12.28 4.57
N ALA A 113 -1.69 -11.21 4.34
CA ALA A 113 -2.98 -10.97 5.00
C ALA A 113 -3.99 -12.07 4.66
N ARG A 114 -5.02 -12.26 5.48
CA ARG A 114 -6.14 -13.14 5.07
C ARG A 114 -6.85 -12.53 3.86
N GLY A 115 -7.44 -13.39 3.02
CA GLY A 115 -8.21 -12.94 1.86
C GLY A 115 -9.26 -11.88 2.23
N THR A 116 -10.07 -12.14 3.26
CA THR A 116 -11.08 -11.18 3.72
C THR A 116 -10.51 -9.87 4.28
N GLU A 117 -9.31 -9.89 4.85
CA GLU A 117 -8.63 -8.69 5.39
C GLU A 117 -8.09 -7.82 4.25
N ILE A 118 -7.44 -8.40 3.24
CA ILE A 118 -6.90 -7.63 2.11
C ILE A 118 -7.99 -7.13 1.17
N LEU A 119 -9.06 -7.90 0.97
CA LEU A 119 -10.19 -7.51 0.12
C LEU A 119 -11.06 -6.41 0.75
N SER A 120 -10.88 -6.10 2.04
CA SER A 120 -11.64 -5.05 2.74
C SER A 120 -10.83 -3.77 2.99
N LEU A 121 -9.66 -3.63 2.37
CA LEU A 121 -8.84 -2.42 2.49
C LEU A 121 -9.58 -1.18 1.97
N ARG A 122 -9.47 -0.08 2.72
CA ARG A 122 -10.08 1.21 2.38
C ARG A 122 -9.03 2.26 2.10
N HIS A 123 -9.27 3.14 1.13
CA HIS A 123 -8.32 4.20 0.77
C HIS A 123 -8.61 5.56 1.41
N HIS A 124 -9.78 5.74 2.03
CA HIS A 124 -10.09 6.94 2.82
C HIS A 124 -10.93 6.59 4.06
N ASN A 125 -10.90 7.50 5.03
CA ASN A 125 -11.70 7.40 6.25
C ASN A 125 -13.20 7.48 5.90
N THR A 126 -14.03 6.67 6.56
CA THR A 126 -15.49 6.70 6.38
C THR A 126 -16.20 7.16 7.64
N VAL A 127 -17.49 7.49 7.51
CA VAL A 127 -18.38 7.73 8.65
C VAL A 127 -18.31 6.58 9.67
N HIS A 128 -18.55 6.89 10.95
CA HIS A 128 -18.51 5.97 12.10
C HIS A 128 -17.11 5.45 12.50
N GLY A 129 -16.06 6.26 12.33
CA GLY A 129 -14.73 5.96 12.91
C GLY A 129 -13.97 4.82 12.21
N ARG A 130 -14.40 4.41 11.02
CA ARG A 130 -13.66 3.41 10.23
C ARG A 130 -12.52 4.12 9.51
N HIS A 131 -11.33 3.95 10.07
CA HIS A 131 -10.09 4.43 9.48
C HIS A 131 -9.82 3.77 8.14
N ARG A 132 -9.15 4.52 7.26
CA ARG A 132 -8.51 3.99 6.06
C ARG A 132 -7.49 2.91 6.42
N SER A 133 -7.16 2.10 5.43
CA SER A 133 -6.17 1.03 5.55
C SER A 133 -4.85 1.37 4.86
N ILE A 134 -4.75 2.51 4.19
CA ILE A 134 -3.58 2.93 3.40
C ILE A 134 -2.92 4.12 4.09
N PHE A 135 -1.63 3.98 4.38
CA PHE A 135 -0.83 5.00 5.04
C PHE A 135 0.51 5.20 4.32
N ILE A 136 1.09 6.39 4.42
CA ILE A 136 2.43 6.67 3.90
C ILE A 136 3.40 6.84 5.05
N GLU A 137 4.53 6.15 4.98
CA GLU A 137 5.60 6.30 5.96
C GLU A 137 6.98 6.15 5.30
N GLN A 138 7.79 7.21 5.40
CA GLN A 138 9.17 7.24 4.91
C GLN A 138 9.33 6.73 3.46
N GLY A 139 8.47 7.20 2.56
CA GLY A 139 8.51 6.89 1.13
C GLY A 139 7.93 5.52 0.74
N LEU A 140 7.27 4.81 1.66
CA LEU A 140 6.58 3.56 1.38
C LEU A 140 5.10 3.67 1.73
N VAL A 141 4.28 2.97 0.96
CA VAL A 141 2.89 2.73 1.31
C VAL A 141 2.81 1.55 2.27
N SER A 142 2.05 1.70 3.36
CA SER A 142 1.69 0.61 4.28
C SER A 142 0.21 0.31 4.17
N THR A 143 -0.12 -0.98 4.04
CA THR A 143 -1.47 -1.49 4.27
C THR A 143 -1.62 -1.90 5.73
N VAL A 144 -2.70 -1.47 6.38
CA VAL A 144 -2.98 -1.76 7.79
C VAL A 144 -4.25 -2.58 7.87
N THR A 145 -4.11 -3.79 8.41
CA THR A 145 -5.26 -4.65 8.71
C THR A 145 -5.31 -4.94 10.20
N SER A 146 -6.53 -5.08 10.70
CA SER A 146 -6.83 -5.45 12.07
C SER A 146 -7.32 -6.89 12.13
N TYR A 147 -6.85 -7.65 13.11
CA TYR A 147 -7.29 -9.01 13.34
C TYR A 147 -7.94 -9.15 14.71
N HIS A 148 -9.11 -9.81 14.75
CA HIS A 148 -9.95 -9.97 15.94
C HIS A 148 -10.16 -11.44 16.37
N LYS A 149 -9.60 -12.44 15.67
CA LYS A 149 -9.74 -13.84 16.13
C LYS A 149 -8.88 -14.02 17.39
N GLY A 150 -9.51 -14.45 18.48
CA GLY A 150 -8.88 -14.51 19.80
C GLY A 150 -9.11 -13.26 20.65
N TYR A 151 -9.90 -12.28 20.20
CA TYR A 151 -10.31 -11.13 21.04
C TYR A 151 -10.94 -11.59 22.36
N HIS A 152 -11.79 -12.63 22.31
CA HIS A 152 -12.37 -13.27 23.49
C HIS A 152 -11.35 -13.85 24.48
N VAL A 153 -10.10 -14.05 24.05
CA VAL A 153 -9.02 -14.64 24.87
C VAL A 153 -8.00 -13.58 25.29
N THR A 154 -7.71 -12.57 24.45
CA THR A 154 -6.61 -11.61 24.67
C THR A 154 -7.05 -10.17 24.92
N GLY A 155 -8.34 -9.83 24.81
CA GLY A 155 -8.86 -8.47 25.01
C GLY A 155 -8.31 -7.39 24.06
N SER A 156 -7.49 -7.78 23.07
CA SER A 156 -6.71 -6.87 22.24
C SER A 156 -6.87 -7.17 20.75
N THR A 157 -7.08 -6.11 19.95
CA THR A 157 -7.05 -6.21 18.49
C THR A 157 -5.61 -6.07 18.02
N LYS A 158 -5.15 -7.01 17.20
CA LYS A 158 -3.81 -6.96 16.60
C LYS A 158 -3.88 -6.10 15.33
N ILE A 159 -3.14 -4.99 15.33
CA ILE A 159 -2.94 -4.13 14.17
C ILE A 159 -1.66 -4.61 13.47
N ILE A 160 -1.75 -4.93 12.19
CA ILE A 160 -0.64 -5.44 11.39
C ILE A 160 -0.38 -4.48 10.24
N HIS A 161 0.84 -3.97 10.20
CA HIS A 161 1.36 -3.14 9.11
C HIS A 161 2.07 -4.02 8.08
N ARG A 162 1.82 -3.76 6.80
CA ARG A 162 2.50 -4.42 5.67
C ARG A 162 2.95 -3.35 4.70
N TYR A 163 4.25 -3.10 4.70
CA TYR A 163 4.86 -2.10 3.83
C TYR A 163 5.07 -2.70 2.45
N LEU A 164 4.62 -1.98 1.43
CA LEU A 164 4.79 -2.33 0.03
C LEU A 164 6.19 -1.91 -0.44
N PRO A 165 6.83 -2.65 -1.35
CA PRO A 165 8.08 -2.20 -1.95
C PRO A 165 7.83 -0.95 -2.80
N GLN A 166 8.89 -0.23 -3.13
CA GLN A 166 8.80 1.06 -3.83
C GLN A 166 7.97 0.98 -5.13
N PRO A 167 8.19 0.04 -6.08
CA PRO A 167 7.41 0.01 -7.33
C PRO A 167 5.91 -0.16 -7.09
N VAL A 168 5.53 -0.95 -6.08
CA VAL A 168 4.12 -1.19 -5.73
C VAL A 168 3.53 0.01 -4.99
N SER A 169 4.34 0.70 -4.18
CA SER A 169 3.95 1.96 -3.53
C SER A 169 3.65 3.06 -4.56
N GLU A 170 4.50 3.19 -5.58
CA GLU A 170 4.29 4.14 -6.69
C GLU A 170 3.00 3.84 -7.44
N MET A 171 2.79 2.58 -7.85
CA MET A 171 1.56 2.17 -8.53
C MET A 171 0.30 2.45 -7.70
N MET A 172 0.34 2.16 -6.39
CA MET A 172 -0.77 2.47 -5.49
C MET A 172 -1.05 3.98 -5.41
N ILE A 173 -0.02 4.82 -5.33
CA ILE A 173 -0.20 6.27 -5.24
C ILE A 173 -0.70 6.83 -6.58
N TYR A 174 -0.16 6.42 -7.73
CA TYR A 174 -0.67 6.83 -9.03
C TYR A 174 -2.14 6.45 -9.20
N TYR A 175 -2.50 5.24 -8.80
CA TYR A 175 -3.89 4.80 -8.82
C TYR A 175 -4.78 5.72 -7.98
N LEU A 176 -4.43 5.97 -6.72
CA LEU A 176 -5.25 6.80 -5.83
C LEU A 176 -5.27 8.29 -6.23
N TRP A 177 -4.18 8.78 -6.82
CA TRP A 177 -3.97 10.19 -7.10
C TRP A 177 -4.55 10.64 -8.45
N LEU A 178 -4.30 9.86 -9.51
CA LEU A 178 -4.62 10.26 -10.89
C LEU A 178 -5.73 9.41 -11.49
N ILE A 179 -5.66 8.09 -11.32
CA ILE A 179 -6.56 7.16 -12.00
C ILE A 179 -7.93 7.16 -11.31
N LEU A 180 -8.01 6.81 -10.03
CA LEU A 180 -9.26 6.67 -9.30
C LEU A 180 -10.15 7.94 -9.37
N PRO A 181 -9.64 9.16 -9.10
CA PRO A 181 -10.47 10.37 -9.20
C PRO A 181 -10.97 10.64 -10.62
N PHE A 182 -10.23 10.21 -11.64
CA PHE A 182 -10.67 10.28 -13.02
C PHE A 182 -11.82 9.30 -13.27
N CYS A 183 -11.69 8.03 -12.84
CA CYS A 183 -12.76 7.04 -12.96
C CYS A 183 -14.05 7.50 -12.29
N GLU A 184 -13.95 7.97 -11.04
CA GLU A 184 -15.10 8.48 -10.27
C GLU A 184 -15.80 9.63 -11.01
N LYS A 185 -15.03 10.51 -11.66
CA LYS A 185 -15.59 11.60 -12.46
C LYS A 185 -16.26 11.12 -13.73
N LEU A 186 -15.71 10.11 -14.40
CA LEU A 186 -16.36 9.51 -15.55
C LEU A 186 -17.68 8.82 -15.17
N GLU A 187 -17.72 8.12 -14.05
CA GLU A 187 -18.97 7.54 -13.53
C GLU A 187 -20.05 8.60 -13.32
N ILE A 188 -19.68 9.78 -12.79
CA ILE A 188 -20.62 10.89 -12.58
C ILE A 188 -21.02 11.53 -13.92
N LEU A 189 -20.05 11.90 -14.75
CA LEU A 189 -20.27 12.72 -15.94
C LEU A 189 -20.84 11.92 -17.12
N ALA A 190 -20.34 10.70 -17.35
CA ALA A 190 -20.75 9.88 -18.49
C ALA A 190 -21.91 8.94 -18.13
N PHE A 191 -21.97 8.43 -16.89
CA PHE A 191 -22.97 7.43 -16.48
C PHE A 191 -24.01 7.97 -15.50
N GLY A 192 -23.95 9.25 -15.14
CA GLY A 192 -24.95 9.89 -14.26
C GLY A 192 -25.01 9.29 -12.85
N LYS A 193 -23.95 8.63 -12.39
CA LYS A 193 -23.92 8.00 -11.07
C LYS A 193 -24.01 9.06 -9.97
N THR A 194 -24.99 8.92 -9.09
CA THR A 194 -25.25 9.87 -7.98
C THR A 194 -24.82 9.33 -6.62
N GLU A 195 -24.47 8.05 -6.55
CA GLU A 195 -23.99 7.40 -5.33
C GLU A 195 -22.61 7.93 -4.94
N ALA A 196 -22.36 8.00 -3.63
CA ALA A 196 -21.05 8.37 -3.12
C ALA A 196 -19.98 7.34 -3.55
N PRO A 197 -18.75 7.77 -3.86
CA PRO A 197 -17.66 6.85 -4.19
C PRO A 197 -17.43 5.81 -3.10
N SER A 198 -17.12 4.58 -3.55
CA SER A 198 -16.83 3.48 -2.65
C SER A 198 -15.52 3.74 -1.89
N PRO A 199 -15.47 3.51 -0.56
CA PRO A 199 -14.22 3.65 0.19
C PRO A 199 -13.24 2.50 -0.02
N PHE A 200 -13.66 1.42 -0.67
CA PHE A 200 -12.88 0.19 -0.83
C PHE A 200 -11.96 0.27 -2.04
N LEU A 201 -10.73 -0.21 -1.87
CA LEU A 201 -9.75 -0.27 -2.96
C LEU A 201 -10.13 -1.23 -4.10
N TRP A 202 -10.97 -2.23 -3.80
CA TRP A 202 -11.26 -3.34 -4.71
C TRP A 202 -12.78 -3.40 -4.97
N PRO A 203 -13.31 -2.60 -5.92
CA PRO A 203 -14.76 -2.52 -6.16
C PRO A 203 -15.41 -3.88 -6.42
N LYS A 204 -14.81 -4.73 -7.27
CA LYS A 204 -15.33 -6.08 -7.57
C LYS A 204 -15.37 -7.01 -6.35
N ALA A 205 -14.34 -6.98 -5.52
CA ALA A 205 -14.31 -7.75 -4.28
C ALA A 205 -15.46 -7.32 -3.34
N HIS A 206 -15.74 -6.02 -3.28
CA HIS A 206 -16.82 -5.52 -2.44
C HIS A 206 -18.22 -5.88 -2.98
N GLN A 207 -18.38 -6.00 -4.29
CA GLN A 207 -19.65 -6.29 -4.96
C GLN A 207 -20.11 -7.76 -4.89
N GLY A 208 -19.43 -8.63 -4.11
CA GLY A 208 -19.91 -9.98 -3.80
C GLY A 208 -18.89 -11.11 -4.02
N GLU A 209 -17.70 -10.79 -4.49
CA GLU A 209 -16.60 -11.75 -4.62
C GLU A 209 -15.96 -12.04 -3.25
N ASP A 210 -15.85 -13.31 -2.88
CA ASP A 210 -15.26 -13.74 -1.61
C ASP A 210 -13.74 -13.95 -1.71
N SER A 211 -13.13 -14.58 -0.70
CA SER A 211 -11.69 -14.91 -0.73
C SER A 211 -11.24 -15.78 -1.90
N SER A 212 -12.17 -16.40 -2.63
CA SER A 212 -11.87 -17.13 -3.86
C SER A 212 -11.40 -16.20 -4.98
N TYR A 213 -11.77 -14.92 -4.99
CA TYR A 213 -11.35 -13.97 -6.02
C TYR A 213 -9.84 -13.79 -6.10
N LEU A 214 -9.19 -13.48 -4.97
CA LEU A 214 -7.74 -13.42 -4.90
C LEU A 214 -7.08 -14.77 -5.22
N SER A 215 -7.73 -15.88 -4.86
CA SER A 215 -7.24 -17.22 -5.20
C SER A 215 -7.29 -17.48 -6.70
N LYS A 216 -8.34 -17.05 -7.40
CA LYS A 216 -8.49 -17.16 -8.87
C LYS A 216 -7.40 -16.34 -9.59
N ILE A 217 -7.15 -15.10 -9.13
CA ILE A 217 -6.09 -14.24 -9.68
C ILE A 217 -4.73 -14.93 -9.51
N LEU A 218 -4.39 -15.32 -8.27
CA LEU A 218 -3.12 -15.99 -8.00
C LEU A 218 -2.96 -17.30 -8.78
N GLU A 219 -4.02 -18.09 -8.93
CA GLU A 219 -4.00 -19.33 -9.70
C GLU A 219 -3.77 -19.05 -11.20
N ARG A 220 -4.38 -17.99 -11.76
CA ARG A 220 -4.19 -17.57 -13.15
C ARG A 220 -2.73 -17.19 -13.40
N GLU A 221 -2.20 -16.26 -12.62
CA GLU A 221 -0.83 -15.75 -12.81
C GLU A 221 0.22 -16.84 -12.55
N ALA A 222 0.03 -17.66 -11.51
CA ALA A 222 0.95 -18.77 -11.22
C ALA A 222 0.93 -19.84 -12.33
N ARG A 223 -0.21 -20.13 -12.95
CA ARG A 223 -0.26 -21.06 -14.09
C ARG A 223 0.50 -20.51 -15.28
N GLN A 224 0.29 -19.23 -15.58
CA GLN A 224 0.88 -18.57 -16.73
C GLN A 224 2.41 -18.47 -16.62
N HIS A 225 2.93 -18.14 -15.44
CA HIS A 225 4.34 -17.79 -15.28
C HIS A 225 5.19 -18.80 -14.49
N LEU A 226 4.55 -19.66 -13.69
CA LEU A 226 5.22 -20.69 -12.88
C LEU A 226 4.83 -22.12 -13.27
N GLN A 227 3.92 -22.30 -14.23
CA GLN A 227 3.40 -23.62 -14.66
C GLN A 227 2.89 -24.47 -13.47
N THR A 228 2.32 -23.80 -12.47
CA THR A 228 1.86 -24.43 -11.24
C THR A 228 0.54 -23.80 -10.77
N LYS A 229 -0.17 -24.48 -9.88
CA LYS A 229 -1.41 -24.00 -9.29
C LYS A 229 -1.15 -23.53 -7.87
N TRP A 230 -1.21 -22.21 -7.65
CA TRP A 230 -1.15 -21.63 -6.32
C TRP A 230 -2.50 -21.08 -5.92
N ASN A 231 -2.84 -21.25 -4.63
CA ASN A 231 -3.93 -20.54 -3.98
C ASN A 231 -3.38 -19.74 -2.79
N ILE A 232 -4.21 -18.87 -2.21
CA ILE A 232 -3.78 -17.98 -1.12
C ILE A 232 -3.27 -18.74 0.11
N THR A 233 -3.80 -19.93 0.38
CA THR A 233 -3.37 -20.78 1.50
C THR A 233 -1.99 -21.36 1.23
N TYR A 234 -1.77 -21.94 0.05
CA TYR A 234 -0.48 -22.47 -0.37
C TYR A 234 0.59 -21.38 -0.34
N TYR A 235 0.30 -20.22 -0.94
CA TYR A 235 1.23 -19.09 -0.95
C TYR A 235 1.56 -18.62 0.47
N ARG A 236 0.57 -18.55 1.37
CA ARG A 236 0.81 -18.22 2.78
C ARG A 236 1.77 -19.20 3.46
N HIS A 237 1.60 -20.51 3.24
CA HIS A 237 2.52 -21.50 3.79
C HIS A 237 3.94 -21.36 3.22
N ALA A 238 4.05 -21.14 1.91
CA ALA A 238 5.32 -20.88 1.25
C ALA A 238 6.00 -19.63 1.81
N ALA A 239 5.29 -18.50 1.89
CA ALA A 239 5.82 -17.24 2.42
C ALA A 239 6.33 -17.40 3.86
N ILE A 240 5.61 -18.12 4.72
CA ILE A 240 6.07 -18.41 6.09
C ILE A 240 7.35 -19.27 6.08
N ALA A 241 7.38 -20.36 5.31
CA ALA A 241 8.53 -21.25 5.24
C ALA A 241 9.77 -20.52 4.70
N ILE A 242 9.62 -19.76 3.60
CA ILE A 242 10.66 -18.92 3.02
C ILE A 242 11.17 -17.92 4.05
N SER A 243 10.26 -17.24 4.75
CA SER A 243 10.66 -16.20 5.69
C SER A 243 11.56 -16.74 6.79
N ARG A 244 11.26 -17.93 7.32
CA ARG A 244 12.06 -18.58 8.36
C ARG A 244 13.43 -19.02 7.88
N ALA A 245 13.50 -19.43 6.61
CA ALA A 245 14.74 -19.92 6.02
C ALA A 245 15.67 -18.78 5.58
N HIS A 246 15.13 -17.60 5.23
CA HIS A 246 15.89 -16.57 4.52
C HIS A 246 15.89 -15.18 5.14
N LEU A 247 15.01 -14.86 6.10
CA LEU A 247 15.01 -13.53 6.72
C LEU A 247 15.92 -13.51 7.97
N PRO A 248 16.80 -12.50 8.10
CA PRO A 248 17.62 -12.30 9.29
C PRO A 248 16.83 -12.29 10.60
N SER A 249 15.59 -11.80 10.59
CA SER A 249 14.71 -11.75 11.76
C SER A 249 14.25 -13.13 12.27
N GLY A 250 14.62 -14.23 11.60
CA GLY A 250 14.09 -15.58 11.88
C GLY A 250 12.71 -15.83 11.28
N GLY A 251 12.31 -14.99 10.32
CA GLY A 251 11.05 -15.07 9.58
C GLY A 251 9.86 -14.41 10.27
N PHE A 252 8.69 -14.57 9.64
CA PHE A 252 7.44 -14.08 10.19
C PHE A 252 7.12 -14.85 11.48
N LYS A 253 7.13 -14.14 12.62
CA LYS A 253 6.80 -14.73 13.92
C LYS A 253 5.41 -15.37 13.85
N ARG A 254 5.25 -16.56 14.43
CA ARG A 254 3.91 -17.15 14.62
C ARG A 254 3.16 -16.20 15.56
N ASP A 255 2.08 -15.59 15.08
CA ASP A 255 1.16 -14.81 15.92
C ASP A 255 0.39 -15.64 16.97
N TYR A 256 0.84 -16.87 17.27
CA TYR A 256 0.26 -17.83 18.22
C TYR A 256 1.01 -17.90 19.56
N GLY A 257 1.94 -16.99 19.85
CA GLY A 257 2.53 -16.86 21.18
C GLY A 257 1.59 -16.12 22.12
N VAL A 258 0.76 -16.84 22.86
CA VAL A 258 0.05 -16.32 24.04
C VAL A 258 1.10 -16.07 25.12
N ASN A 259 1.41 -14.80 25.38
CA ASN A 259 1.95 -14.36 26.66
C ASN A 259 1.70 -12.86 26.83
N GLU A 260 0.43 -12.51 27.02
CA GLU A 260 0.06 -11.33 27.79
C GLU A 260 -1.04 -11.82 28.74
N LYS A 261 -0.73 -11.84 30.04
CA LYS A 261 -1.68 -12.15 31.09
C LYS A 261 -2.76 -11.05 31.15
N VAL A 262 -3.89 -11.43 31.74
CA VAL A 262 -4.87 -10.58 32.46
C VAL A 262 -6.20 -10.29 31.71
N THR A 263 -7.19 -11.13 32.07
CA THR A 263 -8.61 -10.88 32.45
C THR A 263 -9.53 -9.91 31.68
N ASP A 264 -10.73 -10.44 31.40
CA ASP A 264 -12.06 -9.82 31.47
C ASP A 264 -12.44 -8.67 30.50
N GLN A 265 -13.34 -8.95 29.54
CA GLN A 265 -14.77 -8.54 29.59
C GLN A 265 -15.50 -8.74 28.23
N GLN A 266 -16.81 -8.91 28.35
CA GLN A 266 -17.80 -9.26 27.33
C GLN A 266 -17.87 -8.32 26.11
N GLY A 267 -18.39 -8.84 25.00
CA GLY A 267 -19.00 -8.04 23.93
C GLY A 267 -18.57 -8.46 22.53
N SER A 268 -19.51 -9.06 21.80
CA SER A 268 -19.45 -9.28 20.35
C SER A 268 -19.23 -7.99 19.57
N HIS A 269 -18.56 -8.09 18.41
CA HIS A 269 -18.90 -7.48 17.11
C HIS A 269 -17.69 -7.10 16.25
N THR A 270 -17.91 -7.29 14.95
CA THR A 270 -17.05 -7.36 13.77
C THR A 270 -16.60 -5.99 13.25
N SER A 271 -15.41 -5.90 12.63
CA SER A 271 -14.87 -4.80 11.76
C SER A 271 -14.87 -3.35 12.27
N TRP A 272 -15.89 -2.89 13.00
CA TRP A 272 -16.05 -1.56 13.60
C TRP A 272 -14.99 -1.27 14.68
N THR A 273 -14.61 -2.27 15.46
CA THR A 273 -13.65 -2.14 16.57
C THR A 273 -12.22 -1.85 16.06
N ALA A 274 -11.90 -2.24 14.83
CA ALA A 274 -10.57 -2.16 14.24
C ALA A 274 -10.02 -0.75 14.03
N GLY A 275 -10.78 0.07 13.31
CA GLY A 275 -10.38 1.44 12.98
C GLY A 275 -10.31 2.28 14.24
N THR A 276 -11.31 2.13 15.11
CA THR A 276 -11.35 2.75 16.43
C THR A 276 -10.15 2.33 17.28
N ILE A 277 -9.76 1.05 17.30
CA ILE A 277 -8.58 0.59 18.05
C ILE A 277 -7.26 1.10 17.46
N TYR A 278 -7.15 1.28 16.14
CA TYR A 278 -5.94 1.88 15.55
C TYR A 278 -5.76 3.34 15.98
N ALA A 279 -6.78 4.18 15.80
CA ALA A 279 -6.72 5.57 16.26
C ALA A 279 -6.62 5.70 17.78
N ARG A 280 -7.31 4.83 18.52
CA ARG A 280 -7.18 4.74 19.97
C ARG A 280 -5.77 4.34 20.39
N GLY A 281 -5.16 3.35 19.75
CA GLY A 281 -3.79 2.93 20.01
C GLY A 281 -2.77 4.04 19.74
N LEU A 282 -2.97 4.83 18.68
CA LEU A 282 -2.14 6.01 18.40
C LEU A 282 -2.28 7.11 19.44
N LYS A 283 -3.45 7.24 20.08
CA LYS A 283 -3.73 8.25 21.12
C LYS A 283 -3.33 7.80 22.51
N GLU A 284 -3.60 6.55 22.87
CA GLU A 284 -3.47 6.03 24.24
C GLU A 284 -2.09 5.42 24.52
N ALA A 285 -1.42 4.85 23.51
CA ALA A 285 -0.11 4.22 23.66
C ALA A 285 0.80 4.47 22.43
N PRO A 286 1.06 5.74 22.08
CA PRO A 286 1.76 6.11 20.84
C PRO A 286 3.12 5.41 20.70
N GLY A 287 3.89 5.26 21.79
CA GLY A 287 5.20 4.60 21.77
C GLY A 287 5.15 3.11 21.44
N HIS A 288 4.15 2.38 21.93
CA HIS A 288 4.01 0.94 21.66
C HIS A 288 3.57 0.67 20.22
N VAL A 289 2.68 1.50 19.69
CA VAL A 289 2.26 1.41 18.28
C VAL A 289 3.44 1.77 17.37
N GLU A 290 4.20 2.80 17.71
CA GLU A 290 5.39 3.20 16.97
C GLU A 290 6.47 2.10 16.93
N GLU A 291 6.77 1.47 18.07
CA GLU A 291 7.73 0.35 18.12
C GLU A 291 7.26 -0.83 17.24
N ARG A 292 5.99 -1.22 17.33
CA ARG A 292 5.43 -2.30 16.48
C ARG A 292 5.48 -1.93 14.99
N ARG A 293 5.17 -0.69 14.63
CA ARG A 293 5.29 -0.18 13.25
C ARG A 293 6.72 -0.30 12.72
N MET A 294 7.71 0.13 13.51
CA MET A 294 9.13 0.00 13.15
C MET A 294 9.52 -1.47 12.93
N GLN A 295 9.04 -2.39 13.79
CA GLN A 295 9.30 -3.82 13.63
C GLN A 295 8.67 -4.39 12.35
N TYR A 296 7.39 -4.09 12.08
CA TYR A 296 6.73 -4.50 10.84
C TYR A 296 7.45 -3.96 9.61
N ARG A 297 7.89 -2.70 9.66
CA ARG A 297 8.65 -2.09 8.58
C ARG A 297 9.99 -2.76 8.35
N ALA A 298 10.73 -3.09 9.40
CA ALA A 298 11.99 -3.81 9.30
C ALA A 298 11.79 -5.17 8.61
N ILE A 299 10.79 -5.95 9.08
CA ILE A 299 10.46 -7.27 8.51
C ILE A 299 9.99 -7.16 7.05
N SER A 300 9.13 -6.19 6.70
CA SER A 300 8.73 -5.96 5.31
C SER A 300 9.94 -5.61 4.43
N ARG A 301 10.91 -4.83 4.92
CA ARG A 301 12.13 -4.50 4.15
C ARG A 301 13.08 -5.68 3.99
N GLU A 302 13.20 -6.55 5.00
CA GLU A 302 13.91 -7.83 4.84
C GLU A 302 13.24 -8.70 3.77
N TRP A 303 11.90 -8.76 3.78
CA TRP A 303 11.13 -9.44 2.74
C TRP A 303 11.36 -8.82 1.36
N HIS A 304 11.36 -7.49 1.24
CA HIS A 304 11.66 -6.79 -0.02
C HIS A 304 13.07 -7.13 -0.52
N SER A 305 14.06 -7.10 0.37
CA SER A 305 15.44 -7.49 0.03
C SER A 305 15.51 -8.94 -0.45
N PHE A 306 14.79 -9.85 0.22
CA PHE A 306 14.70 -11.25 -0.21
C PHE A 306 14.08 -11.39 -1.59
N LEU A 307 13.06 -10.59 -1.92
CA LEU A 307 12.41 -10.57 -3.23
C LEU A 307 13.25 -9.91 -4.34
N GLY A 308 14.37 -9.26 -3.99
CA GLY A 308 15.27 -8.62 -4.95
C GLY A 308 14.97 -7.14 -5.20
N PHE A 309 14.16 -6.49 -4.37
CA PHE A 309 13.96 -5.04 -4.44
C PHE A 309 15.15 -4.28 -3.88
N LYS A 310 15.48 -3.14 -4.50
CA LYS A 310 16.46 -2.21 -3.96
C LYS A 310 15.90 -1.60 -2.67
N VAL A 311 16.57 -1.86 -1.55
CA VAL A 311 16.19 -1.27 -0.26
C VAL A 311 16.64 0.19 -0.24
N GLN A 312 15.73 1.15 -0.47
CA GLN A 312 16.02 2.53 -0.10
C GLN A 312 16.14 2.62 1.42
N LEU A 313 17.32 2.98 1.90
CA LEU A 313 17.49 3.54 3.23
C LEU A 313 16.97 4.97 3.11
N GLY A 314 15.88 5.29 3.82
CA GLY A 314 15.44 6.69 3.96
C GLY A 314 16.63 7.57 4.35
N PRO A 315 16.57 8.90 4.10
CA PRO A 315 17.73 9.78 4.22
C PRO A 315 18.50 9.48 5.50
N ARG A 316 19.70 8.89 5.36
CA ARG A 316 20.63 8.73 6.48
C ARG A 316 20.79 10.14 7.03
N LYS A 317 20.43 10.36 8.30
CA LYS A 317 21.09 11.42 9.07
C LYS A 317 22.58 11.10 8.93
N ARG A 318 23.27 11.75 7.98
CA ARG A 318 24.72 11.81 8.01
C ARG A 318 25.01 12.37 9.39
N LEU A 319 25.56 11.50 10.23
CA LEU A 319 25.98 11.83 11.57
C LEU A 319 26.76 13.14 11.46
N LEU A 320 26.38 14.10 12.30
CA LEU A 320 27.04 15.38 12.55
C LEU A 320 28.47 15.20 13.09
N VAL A 321 29.18 14.16 12.68
CA VAL A 321 30.52 13.79 13.12
C VAL A 321 31.58 14.32 12.13
N GLU A 322 31.23 14.55 10.86
CA GLU A 322 32.19 15.12 9.90
C GLU A 322 32.34 16.64 9.97
N ARG A 323 31.37 17.39 10.53
CA ARG A 323 31.55 18.85 10.75
C ARG A 323 32.36 19.18 12.01
N MET A 324 32.33 18.34 13.05
CA MET A 324 33.12 18.55 14.27
C MET A 324 34.61 18.23 14.09
N ASN A 325 34.97 17.37 13.13
CA ASN A 325 36.37 17.03 12.84
C ASN A 325 37.09 18.07 11.96
N LEU A 326 36.35 18.85 11.16
CA LEU A 326 36.93 19.94 10.37
C LEU A 326 37.20 21.20 11.21
N GLU A 327 36.30 21.55 12.13
CA GLU A 327 36.47 22.70 13.04
C GLU A 327 37.58 22.48 14.09
N SER A 328 37.73 21.25 14.61
CA SER A 328 38.82 20.94 15.55
C SER A 328 40.21 20.90 14.88
N SER A 329 40.28 20.63 13.57
CA SER A 329 41.54 20.64 12.81
C SER A 329 42.03 22.04 12.43
N THR A 330 41.11 23.01 12.28
CA THR A 330 41.44 24.39 11.92
C THR A 330 41.86 25.22 13.13
N GLN A 331 41.41 24.87 14.34
CA GLN A 331 41.79 25.56 15.57
C GLN A 331 43.20 25.17 16.10
N LYS A 332 43.73 24.00 15.71
CA LYS A 332 45.09 23.55 16.09
C LYS A 332 46.23 24.10 15.21
N ARG A 333 45.94 24.81 14.12
CA ARG A 333 46.96 25.36 13.19
C ARG A 333 47.21 26.87 13.32
N ARG A 334 46.72 27.53 14.39
CA ARG A 334 46.87 28.98 14.59
C ARG A 334 47.67 29.43 15.82
N CYS A 335 48.45 28.54 16.42
CA CYS A 335 49.43 28.94 17.44
C CYS A 335 50.80 28.34 17.11
N VAL A 336 51.59 29.05 16.29
CA VAL A 336 53.02 29.37 16.49
C VAL A 336 53.30 30.62 15.67
#